data_AF-A0A839K240-F1
#
_entry.id   AF-A0A839K240-F1
#
_cell.length_a   1.000
_cell.length_b   1.000
_cell.length_c   1.000
_cell.angle_alpha   90.00
_cell.angle_beta   90.00
_cell.angle_gamma   90.00
#
_symmetry.space_group_name_H-M   'P 1'
#
loop_
_entity.id
_entity.type
_entity.pdbx_description
1 polymer ?
#
loop_
_entity_poly.entity_id
_entity_poly.type
_entity_poly.pdbx_seq_one_letter_code
_entity_poly.pdbx_strand_id
1 'polypeptide(L)'
;MKKFISFLFVLCVLMMSFSTTAFAATKSQVTYPTVKNTILVGQGYTTDGVKYEVYEIKNNSSTVTPNTVVTLNVTRWVRYYDIPVGFVAPSSIYWEEDTGCGYKVTGTLYWDGFTAHFNGIDHYIELPYMGKLVGNI
;
A
#
# COMPACT_ATOMS: atom_id res chain seq x y z
N MET A 1 36.64 18.71 43.45
CA MET A 1 36.52 18.12 42.09
C MET A 1 36.03 16.67 42.11
N LYS A 2 36.62 15.75 42.90
CA LYS A 2 36.18 14.32 42.94
C LYS A 2 34.68 14.11 43.27
N LYS A 3 34.10 14.90 44.19
CA LYS A 3 32.67 14.81 44.57
C LYS A 3 31.70 15.24 43.46
N PHE A 4 32.12 16.15 42.59
CA PHE A 4 31.29 16.65 41.48
C PHE A 4 31.19 15.61 40.35
N ILE A 5 32.28 14.89 40.10
CA ILE A 5 32.33 13.81 39.10
C ILE A 5 31.47 12.63 39.55
N SER A 6 31.50 12.25 40.83
CA SER A 6 30.57 11.23 41.36
C SER A 6 29.11 11.66 41.24
N PHE A 7 28.80 12.93 41.50
CA PHE A 7 27.43 13.43 41.36
C PHE A 7 26.95 13.39 39.91
N LEU A 8 27.81 13.76 38.96
CA LEU A 8 27.52 13.68 37.53
C LEU A 8 27.29 12.24 37.07
N PHE A 9 28.10 11.30 37.55
CA PHE A 9 27.94 9.87 37.23
C PHE A 9 26.63 9.30 37.75
N VAL A 10 26.24 9.65 38.98
CA VAL A 10 24.96 9.22 39.55
C VAL A 10 23.78 9.80 38.79
N LEU A 11 23.86 11.07 38.36
CA LEU A 11 22.82 11.71 37.55
C LEU A 11 22.66 11.04 36.18
N CYS A 12 23.77 10.68 35.50
CA CYS A 12 23.73 9.97 34.22
C CYS A 12 23.10 8.58 34.34
N VAL A 13 23.42 7.83 35.41
CA VAL A 13 22.83 6.50 35.66
C VAL A 13 21.33 6.61 35.96
N LEU A 14 20.92 7.62 36.73
CA LEU A 14 19.49 7.88 36.97
C LEU A 14 18.73 8.24 35.69
N MET A 15 19.34 9.00 34.77
CA MET A 15 18.69 9.32 33.47
C MET A 15 18.56 8.10 32.55
N MET A 16 19.49 7.14 32.61
CA MET A 16 19.35 5.87 31.89
C MET A 16 18.24 4.98 32.48
N SER A 17 17.95 5.11 33.78
CA SER A 17 16.84 4.39 34.43
C SER A 17 15.46 4.97 34.11
N PHE A 18 15.38 6.21 33.64
CA PHE A 18 14.15 6.87 33.19
C PHE A 18 13.93 6.84 31.68
N SER A 19 14.80 6.21 30.89
CA SER A 19 14.41 5.75 29.55
C SER A 19 13.51 4.53 29.72
N THR A 20 12.30 4.82 30.19
CA THR A 20 11.10 4.02 30.03
C THR A 20 11.21 3.22 28.74
N THR A 21 10.95 1.93 28.85
CA THR A 21 10.60 1.10 27.71
C THR A 21 9.53 1.86 26.94
N ALA A 22 9.94 2.60 25.92
CA ALA A 22 9.05 3.00 24.86
C ALA A 22 8.60 1.66 24.31
N PHE A 23 7.42 1.23 24.75
CA PHE A 23 6.64 0.29 23.97
C PHE A 23 6.61 0.96 22.60
N ALA A 24 7.42 0.43 21.67
CA ALA A 24 7.20 0.67 20.27
C ALA A 24 5.72 0.36 20.13
N ALA A 25 4.90 1.39 19.95
CA ALA A 25 3.48 1.22 19.76
C ALA A 25 3.42 0.15 18.69
N THR A 26 2.96 -1.04 19.07
CA THR A 26 2.83 -2.15 18.14
C THR A 26 1.81 -1.60 17.18
N LYS A 27 2.29 -1.01 16.07
CA LYS A 27 1.44 -0.46 15.04
C LYS A 27 0.63 -1.67 14.67
N SER A 28 -0.64 -1.65 15.06
CA SER A 28 -1.56 -2.73 14.74
C SER A 28 -1.56 -2.74 13.23
N GLN A 29 -0.72 -3.60 12.64
CA GLN A 29 -0.57 -3.78 11.21
C GLN A 29 -1.79 -4.53 10.76
N VAL A 30 -2.93 -3.85 10.82
CA VAL A 30 -4.07 -4.20 10.02
C VAL A 30 -4.63 -2.90 9.50
N THR A 31 -3.88 -2.28 8.58
CA THR A 31 -4.41 -1.26 7.68
C THR A 31 -5.35 -1.98 6.73
N TYR A 32 -6.56 -2.28 7.22
CA TYR A 32 -7.63 -2.80 6.39
C TYR A 32 -7.84 -1.80 5.23
N PRO A 33 -8.03 -2.28 4.01
CA PRO A 33 -8.66 -1.49 2.95
C PRO A 33 -9.98 -0.97 3.47
N THR A 34 -10.37 0.23 3.02
CA THR A 34 -11.72 0.75 3.24
C THR A 34 -12.78 -0.28 2.81
N VAL A 35 -12.39 -1.19 1.91
CA VAL A 35 -13.12 -2.40 1.50
C VAL A 35 -12.62 -3.65 2.25
N LYS A 36 -13.51 -4.35 2.95
CA LYS A 36 -13.17 -5.66 3.57
C LYS A 36 -12.81 -6.70 2.49
N ASN A 37 -11.93 -7.65 2.83
CA ASN A 37 -11.52 -8.79 1.99
C ASN A 37 -10.67 -8.47 0.74
N THR A 38 -9.82 -7.43 0.79
CA THR A 38 -8.80 -7.29 -0.24
C THR A 38 -7.51 -8.05 0.09
N ILE A 39 -6.72 -8.33 -0.94
CA ILE A 39 -5.38 -8.89 -0.87
C ILE A 39 -4.39 -7.93 -1.53
N LEU A 40 -3.15 -7.92 -1.04
CA LEU A 40 -2.04 -7.17 -1.64
C LEU A 40 -1.56 -7.89 -2.90
N VAL A 41 -1.61 -7.23 -4.05
CA VAL A 41 -1.22 -7.79 -5.36
C VAL A 41 -0.03 -7.10 -6.01
N GLY A 42 0.36 -5.93 -5.52
CA GLY A 42 1.51 -5.21 -6.01
C GLY A 42 1.97 -4.13 -5.05
N GLN A 43 3.25 -3.77 -5.15
CA GLN A 43 3.83 -2.66 -4.41
C GLN A 43 5.02 -2.11 -5.19
N GLY A 44 5.36 -0.84 -4.96
CA GLY A 44 6.47 -0.21 -5.64
C GLY A 44 6.63 1.26 -5.27
N TYR A 45 7.31 1.98 -6.15
CA TYR A 45 7.50 3.42 -6.06
C TYR A 45 7.17 4.05 -7.40
N THR A 46 6.48 5.20 -7.37
CA THR A 46 6.32 6.03 -8.55
C THR A 46 7.68 6.62 -8.98
N THR A 47 7.75 7.19 -10.18
CA THR A 47 8.99 7.80 -10.70
C THR A 47 9.50 8.95 -9.84
N ASP A 48 8.61 9.63 -9.12
CA ASP A 48 8.90 10.69 -8.16
C ASP A 48 9.14 10.17 -6.72
N GLY A 49 9.19 8.85 -6.52
CA GLY A 49 9.60 8.23 -5.27
C GLY A 49 8.48 8.01 -4.25
N VAL A 50 7.21 8.16 -4.64
CA VAL A 50 6.06 7.90 -3.76
C VAL A 50 5.82 6.41 -3.66
N LYS A 51 5.90 5.87 -2.44
CA LYS A 51 5.60 4.46 -2.19
C LYS A 51 4.13 4.19 -2.49
N TYR A 52 3.85 3.10 -3.20
CA TYR A 52 2.49 2.63 -3.40
C TYR A 52 2.31 1.14 -3.11
N GLU A 53 1.10 0.79 -2.71
CA GLU A 53 0.61 -0.58 -2.55
C GLU A 53 -0.71 -0.74 -3.30
N VAL A 54 -0.90 -1.87 -3.97
CA VAL A 54 -2.07 -2.15 -4.80
C VAL A 54 -2.82 -3.33 -4.22
N TYR A 55 -4.10 -3.11 -3.98
CA TYR A 55 -4.99 -4.11 -3.42
C TYR A 55 -6.11 -4.47 -4.38
N GLU A 56 -6.56 -5.72 -4.33
CA GLU A 56 -7.75 -6.18 -5.04
C GLU A 56 -8.71 -6.90 -4.11
N ILE A 57 -10.01 -6.79 -4.36
CA ILE A 57 -10.98 -7.69 -3.72
C ILE A 57 -10.77 -9.07 -4.33
N LYS A 58 -10.56 -10.08 -3.48
CA LYS A 58 -10.40 -11.46 -3.95
C LYS A 58 -11.69 -11.91 -4.65
N ASN A 59 -11.69 -11.91 -5.99
CA ASN A 59 -12.74 -12.53 -6.76
C ASN A 59 -12.43 -14.03 -6.86
N ASN A 60 -13.41 -14.88 -6.53
CA ASN A 60 -13.27 -16.31 -6.73
C ASN A 60 -12.94 -16.56 -8.21
N SER A 61 -11.83 -17.26 -8.47
CA SER A 61 -11.32 -17.49 -9.81
C SER A 61 -12.41 -18.05 -10.70
N SER A 62 -12.72 -17.36 -11.79
CA SER A 62 -13.54 -17.92 -12.84
C SER A 62 -12.73 -18.97 -13.55
N THR A 63 -13.25 -20.19 -13.67
CA THR A 63 -12.62 -21.25 -14.46
C THR A 63 -12.53 -20.75 -15.91
N VAL A 64 -11.31 -20.52 -16.39
CA VAL A 64 -11.10 -20.05 -17.76
C VAL A 64 -10.83 -21.24 -18.67
N THR A 65 -11.42 -21.25 -19.87
CA THR A 65 -11.15 -22.26 -20.90
C THR A 65 -9.96 -21.81 -21.75
N PRO A 66 -8.95 -22.65 -22.00
CA PRO A 66 -7.82 -22.28 -22.85
C PRO A 66 -8.20 -21.98 -24.31
N ASN A 67 -7.35 -21.21 -24.98
CA ASN A 67 -7.51 -20.64 -26.33
C ASN A 67 -8.72 -19.71 -26.52
N THR A 68 -9.08 -18.91 -25.52
CA THR A 68 -10.15 -17.91 -25.62
C THR A 68 -9.66 -16.50 -25.27
N VAL A 69 -10.21 -15.50 -25.96
CA VAL A 69 -10.03 -14.10 -25.58
C VAL A 69 -10.88 -13.84 -24.33
N VAL A 70 -10.24 -13.45 -23.25
CA VAL A 70 -10.90 -13.21 -21.96
C VAL A 70 -10.83 -11.73 -21.64
N THR A 71 -11.96 -11.18 -21.17
CA THR A 71 -12.05 -9.80 -20.70
C THR A 71 -12.46 -9.81 -19.24
N LEU A 72 -11.59 -9.30 -18.36
CA LEU A 72 -11.85 -9.17 -16.93
C LEU A 72 -12.11 -7.71 -16.59
N ASN A 73 -13.27 -7.42 -15.99
CA ASN A 73 -13.50 -6.12 -15.37
C ASN A 73 -12.87 -6.15 -13.98
N VAL A 74 -11.91 -5.28 -13.72
CA VAL A 74 -11.18 -5.26 -12.46
C VAL A 74 -11.24 -3.89 -11.79
N THR A 75 -11.07 -3.90 -10.48
CA THR A 75 -10.86 -2.71 -9.66
C THR A 75 -9.62 -2.91 -8.80
N ARG A 76 -8.71 -1.95 -8.83
CA ARG A 76 -7.48 -1.94 -8.05
C ARG A 76 -7.49 -0.73 -7.13
N TRP A 77 -7.35 -0.97 -5.84
CA TRP A 77 -7.27 0.08 -4.83
C TRP A 77 -5.79 0.38 -4.59
N VAL A 78 -5.33 1.53 -5.07
CA VAL A 78 -3.93 1.93 -4.96
C VAL A 78 -3.80 2.90 -3.81
N ARG A 79 -2.95 2.56 -2.85
CA ARG A 79 -2.57 3.43 -1.73
C ARG A 79 -1.25 4.10 -2.05
N TYR A 80 -1.21 5.42 -2.05
CA TYR A 80 0.02 6.20 -2.10
C TYR A 80 0.34 6.73 -0.71
N TYR A 81 1.53 6.43 -0.20
CA TYR A 81 1.98 6.80 1.14
C TYR A 81 2.91 8.02 1.09
N ASP A 82 2.97 8.76 2.20
CA ASP A 82 3.94 9.84 2.41
C ASP A 82 3.96 10.87 1.25
N ILE A 83 2.75 11.22 0.82
CA ILE A 83 2.49 12.02 -0.37
C ILE A 83 3.11 13.43 -0.23
N PRO A 84 4.04 13.83 -1.11
CA PRO A 84 4.62 15.17 -1.06
C PRO A 84 3.59 16.23 -1.46
N VAL A 85 3.83 17.47 -1.02
CA VAL A 85 3.02 18.62 -1.43
C VAL A 85 3.09 18.75 -2.96
N GLY A 86 1.91 18.74 -3.61
CA GLY A 86 1.80 18.87 -5.07
C GLY A 86 1.88 17.54 -5.82
N PHE A 87 1.89 16.38 -5.14
CA PHE A 87 1.69 15.10 -5.79
C PHE A 87 0.38 15.08 -6.57
N VAL A 88 0.46 14.64 -7.82
CA VAL A 88 -0.70 14.41 -8.68
C VAL A 88 -0.74 12.91 -8.94
N ALA A 89 -1.77 12.25 -8.39
CA ALA A 89 -1.98 10.85 -8.69
C ALA A 89 -2.21 10.66 -10.20
N PRO A 90 -1.67 9.58 -10.79
CA PRO A 90 -1.85 9.33 -12.22
C PRO A 90 -3.33 9.13 -12.53
N SER A 91 -3.82 9.66 -13.66
CA SER A 91 -5.19 9.42 -14.10
C SER A 91 -5.44 7.98 -14.54
N SER A 92 -4.36 7.26 -14.88
CA SER A 92 -4.41 5.88 -15.34
C SER A 92 -3.14 5.11 -15.00
N ILE A 93 -3.27 3.80 -14.81
CA ILE A 93 -2.17 2.88 -14.57
C ILE A 93 -2.23 1.69 -15.54
N TYR A 94 -1.07 1.20 -15.97
CA TYR A 94 -0.99 -0.10 -16.65
C TYR A 94 -1.04 -1.22 -15.61
N TRP A 95 -1.77 -2.29 -15.91
CA TRP A 95 -1.88 -3.46 -15.05
C TRP A 95 -1.77 -4.74 -15.87
N GLU A 96 -1.06 -5.72 -15.30
CA GLU A 96 -0.87 -7.06 -15.82
C GLU A 96 -1.03 -8.07 -14.69
N GLU A 97 -1.75 -9.16 -14.93
CA GLU A 97 -1.87 -10.26 -13.98
C GLU A 97 -1.79 -11.63 -14.65
N ASP A 98 -1.24 -12.59 -13.92
CA ASP A 98 -1.21 -14.00 -14.30
C ASP A 98 -2.53 -14.65 -13.89
N THR A 99 -3.14 -15.39 -14.81
CA THR A 99 -4.43 -16.05 -14.59
C THR A 99 -4.29 -17.39 -13.86
N GLY A 100 -3.08 -17.76 -13.43
CA GLY A 100 -2.76 -18.99 -12.71
C GLY A 100 -2.45 -20.18 -13.62
N CYS A 101 -2.54 -20.01 -14.94
CA CYS A 101 -2.24 -21.04 -15.93
C CYS A 101 -1.08 -20.65 -16.86
N GLY A 102 -0.27 -19.64 -16.49
CA GLY A 102 0.84 -19.14 -17.30
C GLY A 102 0.42 -18.18 -18.41
N TYR A 103 -0.84 -17.77 -18.41
CA TYR A 103 -1.38 -16.76 -19.32
C TYR A 103 -1.50 -15.42 -18.61
N LYS A 104 -1.34 -14.35 -19.37
CA LYS A 104 -1.37 -12.98 -18.86
C LYS A 104 -2.52 -12.22 -19.48
N VAL A 105 -3.21 -11.45 -18.65
CA VAL A 105 -4.18 -10.45 -19.10
C VAL A 105 -3.64 -9.07 -18.74
N THR A 106 -3.84 -8.11 -19.63
CA THR A 106 -3.24 -6.78 -19.52
C THR A 106 -4.26 -5.70 -19.85
N GLY A 107 -4.08 -4.51 -19.29
CA GLY A 107 -4.95 -3.38 -19.61
C GLY A 107 -4.56 -2.11 -18.89
N THR A 108 -5.22 -1.03 -19.28
CA THR A 108 -5.11 0.27 -18.61
C THR A 108 -6.32 0.47 -17.71
N LEU A 109 -6.06 0.78 -16.46
CA LEU A 109 -7.07 1.10 -15.46
C LEU A 109 -7.10 2.62 -15.25
N TYR A 110 -8.29 3.17 -15.07
CA TYR A 110 -8.51 4.61 -14.96
C TYR A 110 -9.07 4.95 -13.59
N TRP A 111 -8.57 6.03 -13.01
CA TRP A 111 -9.18 6.65 -11.84
C TRP A 111 -10.21 7.67 -12.30
N ASP A 112 -11.41 7.64 -11.72
CA ASP A 112 -12.51 8.52 -12.09
C ASP A 112 -12.33 9.97 -11.62
N GLY A 113 -11.34 10.25 -10.77
CA GLY A 113 -11.03 11.57 -10.25
C GLY A 113 -11.93 12.05 -9.10
N PHE A 114 -12.98 11.29 -8.75
CA PHE A 114 -13.97 11.70 -7.75
C PHE A 114 -13.89 10.88 -6.46
N THR A 115 -13.47 9.62 -6.58
CA THR A 115 -13.44 8.71 -5.43
C THR A 115 -12.02 8.66 -4.87
N ALA A 116 -11.76 9.39 -3.78
CA ALA A 116 -10.50 9.36 -3.06
C ALA A 116 -10.76 9.23 -1.56
N HIS A 117 -10.06 8.29 -0.91
CA HIS A 117 -10.10 8.14 0.54
C HIS A 117 -8.77 8.59 1.14
N PHE A 118 -8.81 9.52 2.08
CA PHE A 118 -7.62 9.97 2.80
C PHE A 118 -7.60 9.41 4.21
N ASN A 119 -6.51 8.74 4.57
CA ASN A 119 -6.26 8.27 5.92
C ASN A 119 -5.13 9.10 6.55
N GLY A 120 -5.52 10.03 7.42
CA GLY A 120 -4.57 10.90 8.11
C GLY A 120 -3.79 10.24 9.25
N ILE A 121 -4.14 9.01 9.67
CA ILE A 121 -3.40 8.27 10.71
C ILE A 121 -2.22 7.53 10.10
N ASP A 122 -2.45 6.86 8.98
CA ASP A 122 -1.45 6.07 8.26
C ASP A 122 -0.82 6.81 7.09
N HIS A 123 -1.17 8.10 6.90
CA HIS A 123 -0.60 9.02 5.91
C HIS A 123 -0.66 8.47 4.48
N TYR A 124 -1.84 8.01 4.05
CA TYR A 124 -2.06 7.58 2.67
C TYR A 124 -3.33 8.17 2.04
N ILE A 125 -3.31 8.26 0.71
CA ILE A 125 -4.51 8.37 -0.13
C ILE A 125 -4.75 7.03 -0.80
N GLU A 126 -6.01 6.60 -0.83
CA GLU A 126 -6.44 5.39 -1.51
C GLU A 126 -7.35 5.77 -2.67
N LEU A 127 -7.00 5.31 -3.87
CA LEU A 127 -7.66 5.63 -5.13
C LEU A 127 -8.08 4.33 -5.85
N PRO A 128 -9.36 4.21 -6.26
CA PRO A 128 -9.81 3.08 -7.07
C PRO A 128 -9.53 3.32 -8.55
N TYR A 129 -8.78 2.42 -9.16
CA TYR A 129 -8.58 2.35 -10.60
C TYR A 129 -9.41 1.21 -11.18
N MET A 130 -10.22 1.51 -12.17
CA MET A 130 -11.16 0.56 -12.78
C MET A 130 -10.87 0.43 -14.27
N GLY A 131 -11.06 -0.77 -14.81
CA GLY A 131 -10.85 -1.00 -16.23
C GLY A 131 -11.05 -2.44 -16.64
N LYS A 132 -10.73 -2.71 -17.91
CA LYS A 132 -10.79 -4.03 -18.52
C LYS A 132 -9.38 -4.54 -18.76
N LEU A 133 -9.10 -5.75 -18.29
CA LEU A 133 -7.92 -6.51 -18.69
C LEU A 133 -8.33 -7.47 -19.80
N VAL A 134 -7.53 -7.54 -20.85
CA VAL A 134 -7.74 -8.43 -21.99
C VAL A 134 -6.50 -9.26 -22.21
N GLY A 135 -6.70 -10.54 -22.50
CA GLY A 135 -5.62 -11.44 -22.87
C GLY A 135 -6.16 -12.75 -23.43
N ASN A 136 -5.26 -13.51 -24.03
CA ASN A 136 -5.54 -14.86 -24.50
C ASN A 136 -5.08 -15.84 -23.42
N ILE A 137 -6.00 -16.68 -22.99
CA ILE A 137 -5.80 -17.78 -22.05
C ILE A 137 -6.09 -19.07 -22.81
#